data_AF-A0A432MK53-F1
#
_entry.id   AF-A0A432MK53-F1
#
_cell.length_a   1.000
_cell.length_b   1.000
_cell.length_c   1.000
_cell.angle_alpha   90.00
_cell.angle_beta   90.00
_cell.angle_gamma   90.00
#
_symmetry.space_group_name_H-M   'P 1'
#
loop_
_entity.id
_entity.type
_entity.pdbx_description
1 polymer ?
#
loop_
_entity_poly.entity_id
_entity_poly.type
_entity_poly.pdbx_seq_one_letter_code
_entity_poly.pdbx_strand_id
1 'polypeptide(L)' 'MTGPNHVREMVHDLRNRLTAIASAAIAIRKSNFDPELSEEMVEIIRNTIDRATETLNGLSQEYPGEER' A
#
# COMPACT_ATOMS: atom_id res chain seq x y z
N MET A 1 22.26 -2.90 -7.73
CA MET A 1 21.37 -3.57 -8.71
C MET A 1 20.18 -2.64 -8.94
N THR A 2 20.34 -1.62 -9.77
CA THR A 2 19.30 -0.63 -10.09
C THR A 2 18.97 -0.77 -11.56
N GLY A 3 17.90 -1.50 -11.86
CA GLY A 3 17.48 -1.77 -13.24
C GLY A 3 15.97 -1.64 -13.39
N PRO A 4 15.47 -1.41 -14.62
CA PRO A 4 14.04 -1.19 -14.90
C PRO A 4 13.11 -2.33 -14.45
N ASN A 5 13.64 -3.55 -14.22
CA ASN A 5 12.87 -4.65 -13.65
C ASN A 5 12.54 -4.45 -12.16
N HIS A 6 13.44 -3.82 -11.39
CA HIS A 6 13.25 -3.57 -9.97
C HIS A 6 12.17 -2.51 -9.71
N VAL A 7 12.14 -1.44 -10.51
CA VAL A 7 11.06 -0.45 -10.47
C VAL A 7 9.71 -1.07 -10.83
N ARG A 8 9.69 -1.93 -11.86
CA ARG A 8 8.48 -2.64 -12.26
C ARG A 8 7.95 -3.53 -11.13
N GLU A 9 8.83 -4.25 -10.44
CA GLU A 9 8.48 -5.08 -9.29
C GLU A 9 7.92 -4.23 -8.13
N MET A 10 8.57 -3.11 -7.78
CA MET A 10 8.07 -2.23 -6.72
C MET A 10 6.73 -1.58 -7.06
N VAL A 11 6.52 -1.14 -8.31
CA VAL A 11 5.22 -0.61 -8.77
C VAL A 11 4.14 -1.69 -8.73
N HIS A 12 4.47 -2.92 -9.12
CA HIS A 12 3.56 -4.05 -9.03
C HIS A 12 3.17 -4.35 -7.58
N ASP A 13 4.15 -4.32 -6.67
CA ASP A 13 3.93 -4.52 -5.23
C ASP A 13 3.05 -3.43 -4.62
N LEU A 14 3.31 -2.17 -4.97
CA LEU A 14 2.49 -1.04 -4.55
C LEU A 14 1.04 -1.18 -5.03
N ARG A 15 0.83 -1.55 -6.31
CA ARG A 15 -0.50 -1.77 -6.87
C ARG A 15 -1.27 -2.86 -6.12
N ASN A 16 -0.59 -3.97 -5.79
CA ASN A 16 -1.21 -5.06 -5.03
C ASN A 16 -1.66 -4.59 -3.64
N ARG A 17 -0.82 -3.83 -2.95
CA ARG A 17 -1.13 -3.28 -1.60
C ARG A 17 -2.31 -2.31 -1.63
N LEU A 18 -2.34 -1.40 -2.60
CA LEU A 18 -3.47 -0.46 -2.78
C LEU A 18 -4.78 -1.21 -3.08
N THR A 19 -4.73 -2.31 -3.83
CA THR A 19 -5.90 -3.14 -4.12
C THR A 19 -6.45 -3.82 -2.85
N ALA A 20 -5.56 -4.26 -1.96
CA ALA A 20 -5.96 -4.82 -0.67
C ALA A 20 -6.64 -3.78 0.23
N ILE A 21 -6.10 -2.54 0.29
CA ILE A 21 -6.71 -1.42 1.03
C ILE A 21 -8.11 -1.12 0.51
N ALA A 22 -8.27 -1.00 -0.81
CA ALA A 22 -9.57 -0.73 -1.43
C ALA A 22 -10.60 -1.83 -1.10
N SER A 23 -10.15 -3.09 -1.08
CA SER A 23 -11.01 -4.23 -0.76
C SER A 23 -11.45 -4.22 0.72
N ALA A 24 -10.52 -3.95 1.64
CA ALA A 24 -10.82 -3.81 3.06
C ALA A 24 -11.78 -2.64 3.33
N ALA A 25 -11.55 -1.48 2.72
CA ALA A 25 -12.44 -0.32 2.86
C ALA A 25 -13.87 -0.59 2.33
N ILE A 26 -13.99 -1.35 1.23
CA ILE A 26 -15.30 -1.79 0.70
C ILE A 26 -15.99 -2.76 1.67
N ALA A 27 -15.23 -3.67 2.30
CA ALA A 27 -15.76 -4.60 3.30
C ALA A 27 -16.28 -3.86 4.53
N ILE A 28 -15.51 -2.92 5.09
CA ILE A 28 -15.95 -2.04 6.20
C ILE A 28 -17.25 -1.33 5.84
N ARG A 29 -17.33 -0.72 4.65
CA ARG A 29 -18.53 0.02 4.21
C ARG A 29 -19.78 -0.87 4.11
N LYS A 30 -19.61 -2.18 3.84
CA LYS A 30 -20.71 -3.14 3.66
C LYS A 30 -21.12 -3.82 4.97
N SER A 31 -20.20 -3.97 5.91
CA SER A 31 -20.51 -4.50 7.24
C SER A 31 -21.19 -3.40 8.04
N ASN A 32 -22.40 -3.66 8.54
CA ASN A 32 -23.03 -2.78 9.53
C ASN A 32 -22.21 -2.83 10.82
N PHE A 33 -21.17 -1.99 10.89
CA PHE A 33 -20.24 -1.71 11.97
C PHE A 33 -20.41 -2.56 13.24
N ASP A 34 -19.95 -3.80 13.17
CA ASP A 34 -19.49 -4.51 14.34
C ASP A 34 -18.18 -3.82 14.78
N PRO A 35 -18.09 -3.26 16.01
CA PRO A 35 -16.94 -2.50 16.47
C PRO A 35 -15.63 -3.29 16.41
N GLU A 36 -15.67 -4.59 16.74
CA GLU A 36 -14.46 -5.44 16.77
C GLU A 36 -13.96 -5.71 15.35
N LEU A 37 -14.87 -6.02 14.42
CA LEU A 37 -14.53 -6.20 13.00
C LEU A 37 -14.01 -4.89 12.38
N SER A 38 -14.49 -3.75 12.86
CA SER A 38 -14.06 -2.43 12.40
C SER A 38 -12.63 -2.12 12.84
N GLU A 39 -12.26 -2.44 14.08
CA GLU A 39 -10.89 -2.27 14.57
C GLU A 39 -9.91 -3.16 13.81
N GLU A 40 -10.22 -4.44 13.61
CA GLU A 40 -9.37 -5.37 12.87
C GLU A 40 -9.15 -4.90 11.42
N MET A 41 -10.22 -4.44 10.75
CA MET A 41 -10.12 -3.92 9.39
C MET A 41 -9.33 -2.62 9.30
N VAL A 42 -9.45 -1.73 10.30
CA VAL A 42 -8.65 -0.50 10.39
C VAL A 42 -7.16 -0.84 10.59
N GLU A 43 -6.84 -1.85 11.39
CA GLU A 43 -5.48 -2.31 11.58
C GLU A 43 -4.87 -2.88 10.29
N ILE A 44 -5.65 -3.68 9.54
CA ILE A 44 -5.24 -4.20 8.22
C ILE A 44 -4.95 -3.04 7.25
N ILE A 45 -5.81 -2.02 7.22
CA ILE A 45 -5.63 -0.84 6.38
C ILE A 45 -4.35 -0.09 6.77
N ARG A 46 -4.14 0.19 8.06
CA ARG A 46 -2.93 0.87 8.58
C ARG A 46 -1.67 0.13 8.17
N ASN A 47 -1.58 -1.17 8.46
CA ASN A 47 -0.42 -2.00 8.12
C ASN A 47 -0.13 -2.00 6.61
N THR A 48 -1.18 -1.94 5.78
CA THR A 48 -1.01 -1.93 4.33
C THR A 48 -0.54 -0.57 3.82
N ILE A 49 -1.03 0.53 4.42
CA ILE A 49 -0.56 1.90 4.13
C ILE A 49 0.90 2.06 4.52
N ASP A 50 1.30 1.64 5.73
CA ASP A 50 2.67 1.78 6.21
C ASP A 50 3.67 1.10 5.27
N ARG A 51 3.37 -0.13 4.85
CA ARG A 51 4.22 -0.86 3.89
C ARG A 51 4.21 -0.26 2.48
N ALA A 52 3.10 0.34 2.05
CA ALA A 52 3.05 1.07 0.78
C ALA A 52 3.94 2.32 0.84
N THR A 53 3.92 3.04 1.96
CA THR A 53 4.79 4.19 2.23
C THR A 53 6.27 3.78 2.25
N GLU A 54 6.63 2.66 2.89
CA GLU A 54 8.00 2.12 2.84
C GLU A 54 8.45 1.81 1.41
N THR A 55 7.58 1.20 0.61
CA THR A 55 7.87 0.89 -0.81
C THR A 55 8.10 2.17 -1.63
N LEU A 56 7.28 3.20 -1.40
CA LEU A 56 7.43 4.51 -2.05
C LEU A 56 8.69 5.25 -1.59
N ASN A 57 9.04 5.16 -0.31
CA ASN A 57 10.28 5.74 0.22
C ASN A 57 11.51 5.04 -0.38
N GLY A 58 11.48 3.71 -0.54
CA GLY A 58 12.51 2.97 -1.26
C GLY A 58 12.68 3.44 -2.70
N LEU A 59 11.56 3.59 -3.43
CA LEU A 59 11.54 4.17 -4.78
C LEU A 59 12.14 5.59 -4.82
N SER A 60 11.76 6.46 -3.88
CA SER A 60 12.26 7.84 -3.81
C SER A 60 13.75 7.92 -3.46
N GLN A 61 14.28 6.96 -2.71
CA GLN A 61 15.71 6.89 -2.37
C GLN A 61 16.55 6.34 -3.53
N GLU A 62 15.99 5.39 -4.30
CA GLU A 62 16.65 4.82 -5.49
C GLU A 62 16.56 5.74 -6.72
N TYR A 63 15.52 6.58 -6.78
CA TYR A 63 15.30 7.60 -7.81
C TYR A 63 15.05 8.94 -7.14
N PRO A 64 16.09 9.61 -6.59
CA PRO A 64 15.97 10.89 -5.87
C PRO A 64 15.50 12.09 -6.73
N GLY A 65 15.08 11.84 -7.96
CA GLY A 65 14.77 12.85 -8.96
C GLY A 65 15.96 13.10 -9.88
N GLU A 66 15.79 12.78 -11.15
CA GLU A 66 16.19 13.71 -12.19
C GLU A 66 15.42 15.01 -11.90
N GLU A 67 16.08 15.99 -11.28
CA GLU A 67 15.62 17.38 -11.36
C GLU A 67 15.55 17.76 -12.85
N ARG A 68 14.34 17.97 -13.37
CA ARG A 68 14.09 18.70 -14.62
C ARG A 68 13.09 19.80 -14.36
#